data_AF-A0AA92V429-F1
#
_entry.id   AF-A0AA92V429-F1
#
_cell.length_a   1.000
_cell.length_b   1.000
_cell.length_c   1.000
_cell.angle_alpha   90.00
_cell.angle_beta   90.00
_cell.angle_gamma   90.00
#
_symmetry.space_group_name_H-M   'P 1'
#
loop_
_entity.id
_entity.type
_entity.pdbx_description
1 polymer ?
#
loop_
_entity_poly.entity_id
_entity_poly.type
_entity_poly.pdbx_seq_one_letter_code
_entity_poly.pdbx_strand_id
1 'polypeptide(L)'
;MHSIKSILKAVRNFLFSGLNKEFLIFLFFLALSGIFWLMMTLNETTEREFNIPVQLTGVPRNAVITGELPDTVHITVRDKGFTLVTYAYGGKIHPLTFRFANYADEETGTGQIPMADVQKQVASQLYGSTKLISIKPAKYDFFFTYGSSKRVPVVFRGKITTSKSYYLAHTEFLPSTVTVYANKKQLDELESVEIEPFNLRNLQDTIHRNVPIKKIRGMKIVPQMVRLAVYPDVLTEESVDVPVTAINMPDNMVLRTFPSKVAVKFTIGASLFRTIKPSQFKVVVDYNDLANNPSDKCKLQLRSVPRSVSKAHLDLETVDYLLEQQ
;
A
#
# COMPACT_ATOMS: atom_id res chain seq x y z
N MET A 1 -33.80 -10.49 29.23
CA MET A 1 -34.93 -11.36 29.67
C MET A 1 -36.29 -10.64 29.79
N HIS A 2 -36.37 -9.29 29.70
CA HIS A 2 -37.63 -8.54 29.83
C HIS A 2 -38.48 -8.48 28.54
N SER A 3 -37.85 -8.55 27.36
CA SER A 3 -38.52 -8.46 26.05
C SER A 3 -39.34 -9.71 25.70
N ILE A 4 -38.87 -10.91 26.06
CA ILE A 4 -39.60 -12.15 25.78
C ILE A 4 -40.91 -12.23 26.58
N LYS A 5 -40.93 -11.77 27.84
CA LYS A 5 -42.15 -11.74 28.66
C LYS A 5 -43.18 -10.71 28.18
N SER A 6 -42.76 -9.57 27.64
CA SER A 6 -43.68 -8.59 27.06
C SER A 6 -44.24 -9.06 25.71
N ILE A 7 -43.41 -9.70 24.88
CA ILE A 7 -43.85 -10.35 23.62
C ILE A 7 -44.86 -11.46 23.95
N LEU A 8 -44.59 -12.32 24.94
CA LEU A 8 -45.52 -13.36 25.36
C LEU A 8 -46.85 -12.80 25.86
N LYS A 9 -46.82 -11.69 26.61
CA LYS A 9 -48.01 -11.04 27.18
C LYS A 9 -48.81 -10.28 26.11
N ALA A 10 -48.14 -9.69 25.12
CA ALA A 10 -48.75 -9.05 23.96
C ALA A 10 -49.39 -10.10 23.03
N VAL A 11 -48.67 -11.20 22.74
CA VAL A 11 -49.18 -12.34 21.98
C VAL A 11 -50.38 -12.97 22.69
N ARG A 12 -50.33 -13.13 24.02
CA ARG A 12 -51.46 -13.62 24.82
C ARG A 12 -52.64 -12.65 24.80
N ASN A 13 -52.43 -11.36 25.00
CA ASN A 13 -53.53 -10.39 24.94
C ASN A 13 -54.15 -10.30 23.54
N PHE A 14 -53.34 -10.41 22.48
CA PHE A 14 -53.81 -10.42 21.09
C PHE A 14 -54.55 -11.72 20.72
N LEU A 15 -54.11 -12.87 21.24
CA LEU A 15 -54.78 -14.17 21.07
C LEU A 15 -56.10 -14.27 21.86
N PHE A 16 -56.23 -13.60 23.01
CA PHE A 16 -57.38 -13.81 23.89
C PHE A 16 -58.42 -12.67 23.90
N SER A 17 -58.14 -11.49 23.32
CA SER A 17 -59.09 -10.36 23.41
C SER A 17 -60.10 -10.22 22.26
N GLY A 18 -60.04 -11.06 21.21
CA GLY A 18 -60.93 -10.88 20.05
C GLY A 18 -61.03 -12.02 19.03
N LEU A 19 -60.66 -13.27 19.38
CA LEU A 19 -60.68 -14.39 18.42
C LEU A 19 -61.94 -15.23 18.52
N ASN A 20 -62.72 -15.24 17.44
CA ASN A 20 -63.83 -16.16 17.22
C ASN A 20 -63.33 -17.62 17.24
N LYS A 21 -64.18 -18.57 17.66
CA LYS A 21 -63.88 -20.03 17.68
C LYS A 21 -63.29 -20.52 16.36
N GLU A 22 -63.79 -19.99 15.24
CA GLU A 22 -63.31 -20.30 13.89
C GLU A 22 -61.86 -19.86 13.64
N PHE A 23 -61.45 -18.70 14.17
CA PHE A 23 -60.07 -18.23 14.04
C PHE A 23 -59.10 -19.07 14.88
N LEU A 24 -59.50 -19.51 16.09
CA LEU A 24 -58.68 -20.43 16.90
C LEU A 24 -58.49 -21.79 16.21
N ILE A 25 -59.54 -22.31 15.56
CA ILE A 25 -59.47 -23.53 14.74
C ILE A 25 -58.53 -23.31 13.55
N PHE A 26 -58.66 -22.19 12.83
CA PHE A 26 -57.75 -21.84 11.73
C PHE A 26 -56.30 -21.75 12.20
N LEU A 27 -56.02 -21.08 13.32
CA LEU A 27 -54.68 -20.96 13.88
C LEU A 27 -54.12 -22.32 14.30
N PHE A 28 -54.94 -23.22 14.84
CA PHE A 28 -54.54 -24.59 15.16
C PHE A 28 -54.12 -25.34 13.89
N PHE A 29 -54.93 -25.31 12.83
CA PHE A 29 -54.58 -25.98 11.57
C PHE A 29 -53.39 -25.33 10.87
N LEU A 30 -53.22 -24.00 10.96
CA LEU A 30 -52.05 -23.28 10.47
C LEU A 30 -50.79 -23.68 11.24
N ALA A 31 -50.88 -23.83 12.56
CA ALA A 31 -49.76 -24.30 13.37
C ALA A 31 -49.43 -25.76 13.05
N LEU A 32 -50.44 -26.62 12.89
CA LEU A 32 -50.25 -28.03 12.55
C LEU A 32 -49.61 -28.19 11.17
N SER A 33 -50.09 -27.46 10.16
CA SER A 33 -49.49 -27.45 8.83
C SER A 33 -48.08 -26.88 8.85
N GLY A 34 -47.83 -25.83 9.63
CA GLY A 34 -46.50 -25.27 9.86
C GLY A 34 -45.52 -26.26 10.49
N ILE A 35 -45.96 -27.05 11.48
CA ILE A 35 -45.13 -28.09 12.12
C ILE A 35 -44.81 -29.21 11.12
N PHE A 36 -45.80 -29.71 10.37
CA PHE A 36 -45.56 -30.75 9.36
C PHE A 36 -44.64 -30.25 8.25
N TRP A 37 -44.85 -29.04 7.75
CA TRP A 37 -43.98 -28.43 6.75
C TRP A 37 -42.56 -28.27 7.29
N LEU A 38 -42.40 -27.74 8.51
CA LEU A 38 -41.09 -27.60 9.16
C LEU A 38 -40.39 -28.96 9.33
N MET A 39 -41.11 -29.99 9.75
CA MET A 39 -40.59 -31.34 9.91
C MET A 39 -40.17 -31.96 8.57
N MET A 40 -40.95 -31.74 7.51
CA MET A 40 -40.62 -32.17 6.15
C MET A 40 -39.33 -31.48 5.68
N THR A 41 -39.26 -30.15 5.76
CA THR A 41 -38.09 -29.36 5.34
C THR A 41 -36.83 -29.70 6.14
N LEU A 42 -36.93 -29.95 7.45
CA LEU A 42 -35.78 -30.32 8.28
C LEU A 42 -35.35 -31.77 8.12
N ASN A 43 -36.18 -32.65 7.56
CA ASN A 43 -35.81 -34.03 7.24
C ASN A 43 -35.12 -34.16 5.88
N GLU A 44 -35.23 -33.15 5.02
CA GLU A 44 -34.46 -33.08 3.77
C GLU A 44 -32.96 -32.92 4.05
N THR A 45 -32.15 -33.61 3.24
CA THR A 45 -30.70 -33.50 3.29
C THR A 45 -30.25 -32.28 2.51
N THR A 46 -29.59 -31.35 3.18
CA THR A 46 -29.11 -30.10 2.58
C THR A 46 -27.63 -29.92 2.84
N GLU A 47 -27.01 -29.04 2.06
CA GLU A 47 -25.60 -28.67 2.24
C GLU A 47 -25.51 -27.33 2.93
N ARG A 48 -24.61 -27.24 3.92
CA ARG A 48 -24.30 -25.99 4.60
C ARG A 48 -22.81 -25.86 4.83
N GLU A 49 -22.37 -24.61 4.76
CA GLU A 49 -21.01 -24.22 5.07
C GLU A 49 -20.91 -23.73 6.52
N PHE A 50 -19.92 -24.21 7.25
CA PHE A 50 -19.61 -23.77 8.61
C PHE A 50 -18.17 -23.31 8.69
N ASN A 51 -17.94 -22.27 9.49
CA ASN A 51 -16.63 -21.69 9.72
C ASN A 51 -16.14 -22.13 11.09
N ILE A 52 -15.02 -22.85 11.13
CA ILE A 52 -14.40 -23.34 12.36
C ILE A 52 -13.09 -22.57 12.59
N PRO A 53 -12.94 -21.82 13.69
CA PRO A 53 -11.70 -21.11 13.96
C PRO A 53 -10.55 -22.09 14.24
N VAL A 54 -9.35 -21.74 13.79
CA VAL A 54 -8.11 -22.47 14.03
C VAL A 54 -7.30 -21.73 15.09
N GLN A 55 -6.80 -22.46 16.08
CA GLN A 55 -5.99 -21.93 17.16
C GLN A 55 -4.68 -22.71 17.27
N LEU A 56 -3.57 -21.98 17.17
CA LEU A 56 -2.25 -22.53 17.45
C LEU A 56 -1.97 -22.40 18.95
N THR A 57 -1.73 -23.52 19.62
CA THR A 57 -1.48 -23.62 21.07
C THR A 57 -0.01 -23.91 21.35
N GLY A 58 0.50 -23.43 22.49
CA GLY A 58 1.87 -23.71 22.91
C GLY A 58 2.95 -22.98 22.09
N VAL A 59 2.61 -21.82 21.50
CA VAL A 59 3.62 -20.96 20.85
C VAL A 59 4.57 -20.41 21.92
N PRO A 60 5.89 -20.65 21.81
CA PRO A 60 6.88 -20.12 22.74
C PRO A 60 6.81 -18.59 22.83
N ARG A 61 7.04 -17.99 24.01
CA ARG A 61 6.94 -16.53 24.20
C ARG A 61 7.94 -15.73 23.35
N ASN A 62 9.04 -16.36 22.96
CA ASN A 62 10.07 -15.79 22.09
C ASN A 62 9.81 -16.02 20.59
N ALA A 63 8.78 -16.81 20.23
CA ALA A 63 8.41 -17.05 18.84
C ALA A 63 7.41 -15.99 18.36
N VAL A 64 7.73 -15.34 17.25
CA VAL A 64 6.84 -14.40 16.57
C VAL A 64 6.28 -15.09 15.34
N ILE A 65 4.96 -15.22 15.26
CA ILE A 65 4.29 -15.68 14.04
C ILE A 65 4.36 -14.55 13.01
N THR A 66 5.02 -14.81 11.88
CA THR A 66 5.32 -13.82 10.84
C THR A 66 4.41 -13.92 9.63
N GLY A 67 3.75 -15.06 9.43
CA GLY A 67 2.83 -15.29 8.31
C GLY A 67 1.35 -15.19 8.69
N GLU A 68 0.50 -15.02 7.67
CA GLU A 68 -0.95 -15.14 7.80
C GLU A 68 -1.31 -16.64 7.73
N LEU A 69 -1.49 -17.26 8.90
CA LEU A 69 -2.16 -18.56 8.98
C LEU A 69 -3.65 -18.32 8.68
N PRO A 70 -4.34 -19.20 7.93
CA PRO A 70 -5.78 -19.14 7.83
C PRO A 70 -6.40 -19.36 9.22
N ASP A 71 -6.97 -18.29 9.80
CA ASP A 71 -7.58 -18.32 11.13
C ASP A 71 -8.89 -19.13 11.16
N THR A 72 -9.43 -19.51 9.99
CA THR A 72 -10.69 -20.24 9.85
C THR A 72 -10.61 -21.35 8.81
N VAL A 73 -11.13 -22.51 9.18
CA VAL A 73 -11.44 -23.62 8.27
C VAL A 73 -12.89 -23.49 7.82
N HIS A 74 -13.10 -23.45 6.51
CA HIS A 74 -14.43 -23.53 5.92
C HIS A 74 -14.74 -24.99 5.59
N ILE A 75 -15.76 -25.55 6.22
CA ILE A 75 -16.22 -26.91 5.95
C ILE A 75 -17.58 -26.88 5.26
N THR A 76 -17.74 -27.67 4.21
CA THR A 76 -19.05 -27.94 3.61
C THR A 76 -19.51 -29.32 4.05
N VAL A 77 -20.66 -29.38 4.72
CA VAL A 77 -21.23 -30.63 5.21
C VAL A 77 -22.62 -30.86 4.63
N ARG A 78 -22.97 -32.12 4.40
CA ARG A 78 -24.29 -32.58 3.96
C ARG A 78 -24.91 -33.46 5.04
N ASP A 79 -26.06 -33.05 5.55
CA ASP A 79 -26.86 -33.83 6.49
C ASP A 79 -28.33 -33.35 6.48
N LYS A 80 -29.18 -33.98 7.29
CA LYS A 80 -30.55 -33.55 7.56
C LYS A 80 -30.58 -32.17 8.20
N GLY A 81 -31.56 -31.35 7.82
CA GLY A 81 -31.78 -30.01 8.35
C GLY A 81 -31.79 -29.95 9.89
N PHE A 82 -32.41 -30.92 10.58
CA PHE A 82 -32.37 -30.99 12.05
C PHE A 82 -30.95 -31.03 12.61
N THR A 83 -30.05 -31.82 12.02
CA THR A 83 -28.64 -31.90 12.43
C THR A 83 -27.86 -30.62 12.12
N LEU A 84 -28.18 -29.96 11.01
CA LEU A 84 -27.53 -28.68 10.65
C LEU A 84 -27.92 -27.55 11.61
N VAL A 85 -29.17 -27.53 12.07
CA VAL A 85 -29.64 -26.60 13.11
C VAL A 85 -28.90 -26.82 14.43
N THR A 86 -28.62 -28.08 14.82
CA THR A 86 -27.86 -28.33 16.05
C THR A 86 -26.40 -27.92 15.95
N TYR A 87 -25.77 -27.96 14.77
CA TYR A 87 -24.45 -27.36 14.60
C TYR A 87 -24.47 -25.84 14.72
N ALA A 88 -25.50 -25.18 14.17
CA ALA A 88 -25.63 -23.73 14.18
C ALA A 88 -25.94 -23.15 15.58
N TYR A 89 -26.78 -23.82 16.37
CA TYR A 89 -27.27 -23.30 17.65
C TYR A 89 -26.84 -24.11 18.88
N GLY A 90 -26.38 -25.35 18.69
CA GLY A 90 -26.08 -26.29 19.77
C GLY A 90 -24.62 -26.26 20.26
N GLY A 91 -23.76 -25.40 19.69
CA GLY A 91 -22.38 -25.21 20.18
C GLY A 91 -21.48 -26.44 20.06
N LYS A 92 -21.81 -27.41 19.20
CA LYS A 92 -21.03 -28.65 19.04
C LYS A 92 -19.69 -28.43 18.34
N ILE A 93 -19.62 -27.45 17.45
CA ILE A 93 -18.41 -27.10 16.71
C ILE A 93 -17.51 -26.24 17.60
N HIS A 94 -16.32 -26.74 17.89
CA HIS A 94 -15.30 -26.08 18.71
C HIS A 94 -14.08 -25.69 17.86
N PRO A 95 -13.31 -24.67 18.28
CA PRO A 95 -12.06 -24.30 17.61
C PRO A 95 -11.10 -25.49 17.44
N LEU A 96 -10.50 -25.62 16.27
CA LEU A 96 -9.47 -26.63 16.00
C LEU A 96 -8.17 -26.18 16.66
N THR A 97 -7.67 -26.98 17.59
CA THR A 97 -6.44 -26.67 18.33
C THR A 97 -5.29 -27.54 17.85
N PHE A 98 -4.23 -26.88 17.37
CA PHE A 98 -3.00 -27.54 16.94
C PHE A 98 -1.84 -27.08 17.83
N ARG A 99 -1.01 -28.01 18.30
CA ARG A 99 0.17 -27.67 19.11
C ARG A 99 1.31 -27.25 18.20
N PHE A 100 1.86 -26.05 18.42
CA PHE A 100 2.96 -25.49 17.63
C PHE A 100 4.14 -26.46 17.49
N ALA A 101 4.59 -27.06 18.60
CA ALA A 101 5.74 -27.95 18.63
C ALA A 101 5.61 -29.22 17.77
N ASN A 102 4.39 -29.64 17.41
CA ASN A 102 4.19 -30.83 16.59
C ASN A 102 4.38 -30.57 15.09
N TYR A 103 4.27 -29.31 14.68
CA TYR A 103 4.21 -28.92 13.27
C TYR A 103 5.26 -27.87 12.88
N ALA A 104 5.95 -27.29 13.87
CA ALA A 104 7.00 -26.30 13.67
C ALA A 104 8.31 -26.98 13.30
N ASP A 105 8.87 -26.59 12.15
CA ASP A 105 10.23 -26.93 11.75
C ASP A 105 11.14 -25.74 12.11
N GLU A 106 11.98 -25.96 13.12
CA GLU A 106 12.88 -24.94 13.67
C GLU A 106 14.04 -24.59 12.72
N GLU A 107 14.43 -25.50 11.83
CA GLU A 107 15.52 -25.25 10.89
C GLU A 107 15.09 -24.30 9.77
N THR A 108 13.87 -24.51 9.25
CA THR A 108 13.33 -23.68 8.16
C THR A 108 12.57 -22.44 8.67
N GLY A 109 12.14 -22.43 9.94
CA GLY A 109 11.27 -21.39 10.49
C GLY A 109 9.86 -21.43 9.89
N THR A 110 9.45 -22.59 9.39
CA THR A 110 8.15 -22.83 8.77
C THR A 110 7.42 -23.94 9.51
N GLY A 111 6.09 -23.92 9.49
CA GLY A 111 5.32 -25.04 10.02
C GLY A 111 4.13 -25.32 9.13
N GLN A 112 3.80 -26.60 8.98
CA GLN A 112 2.71 -27.05 8.13
C GLN A 112 1.83 -28.01 8.92
N ILE A 113 0.53 -27.70 8.97
CA ILE A 113 -0.46 -28.61 9.50
C ILE A 113 -0.98 -29.47 8.34
N PRO A 114 -0.75 -30.79 8.35
CA PRO A 114 -1.23 -31.67 7.30
C PRO A 114 -2.75 -31.65 7.22
N MET A 115 -3.27 -31.67 5.99
CA MET A 115 -4.72 -31.67 5.75
C MET A 115 -5.42 -32.87 6.41
N ALA A 116 -4.72 -34.01 6.53
CA ALA A 116 -5.23 -35.20 7.19
C ALA A 116 -5.56 -34.97 8.68
N ASP A 117 -4.74 -34.18 9.37
CA ASP A 117 -4.94 -33.87 10.79
C ASP A 117 -6.12 -32.92 10.98
N VAL A 118 -6.25 -31.92 10.10
CA VAL A 118 -7.41 -31.02 10.06
C VAL A 118 -8.69 -31.83 9.82
N GLN A 119 -8.69 -32.70 8.82
CA GLN A 119 -9.84 -33.55 8.50
C GLN A 119 -10.20 -34.48 9.67
N LYS A 120 -9.21 -35.07 10.35
CA LYS A 120 -9.44 -35.94 11.51
C LYS A 120 -10.08 -35.18 12.67
N GLN A 121 -9.57 -33.99 13.00
CA GLN A 121 -10.12 -33.19 14.09
C GLN A 121 -11.53 -32.66 13.75
N VAL A 122 -11.78 -32.24 12.52
CA VAL A 122 -13.13 -31.89 12.03
C VAL A 122 -14.07 -33.09 12.12
N ALA A 123 -13.69 -34.23 11.55
CA ALA A 123 -14.52 -35.44 11.53
C ALA A 123 -14.89 -35.93 12.93
N SER A 124 -13.99 -35.76 13.92
CA SER A 124 -14.27 -36.12 15.32
C SER A 124 -15.39 -35.28 15.97
N GLN A 125 -15.66 -34.08 15.47
CA GLN A 125 -16.72 -33.21 15.97
C GLN A 125 -18.05 -33.41 15.23
N LEU A 126 -18.01 -33.97 14.02
CA LEU A 126 -19.21 -34.26 13.21
C LEU A 126 -19.96 -35.49 13.75
N TYR A 127 -21.27 -35.51 13.59
CA TYR A 127 -22.10 -36.69 13.79
C TYR A 127 -21.81 -37.72 12.71
N GLY A 128 -21.93 -39.02 13.02
CA GLY A 128 -21.71 -40.09 12.05
C GLY A 128 -22.66 -40.08 10.84
N SER A 129 -23.80 -39.37 10.94
CA SER A 129 -24.73 -39.13 9.83
C SER A 129 -24.23 -38.08 8.83
N THR A 130 -23.33 -37.20 9.27
CA THR A 130 -22.90 -36.03 8.51
C THR A 130 -21.83 -36.43 7.49
N LYS A 131 -22.05 -36.10 6.21
CA LYS A 131 -21.05 -36.26 5.16
C LYS A 131 -20.25 -34.98 5.00
N LEU A 132 -18.93 -35.07 5.15
CA LEU A 132 -18.01 -33.96 4.87
C LEU A 132 -17.74 -33.91 3.37
N ILE A 133 -18.17 -32.83 2.69
CA ILE A 133 -18.04 -32.67 1.24
C ILE A 133 -16.73 -31.99 0.91
N SER A 134 -16.43 -30.88 1.58
CA SER A 134 -15.25 -30.08 1.25
C SER A 134 -14.68 -29.39 2.50
N ILE A 135 -13.39 -29.12 2.46
CA ILE A 135 -12.67 -28.36 3.48
C ILE A 135 -11.73 -27.39 2.76
N LYS A 136 -11.76 -26.12 3.16
CA LYS A 136 -10.91 -25.05 2.61
C LYS A 136 -10.29 -24.24 3.75
N PRO A 137 -9.08 -23.67 3.58
CA PRO A 137 -8.14 -23.86 2.47
C PRO A 137 -7.46 -25.24 2.45
N ALA A 138 -6.75 -25.56 1.36
CA ALA A 138 -6.06 -26.84 1.16
C ALA A 138 -4.70 -26.95 1.89
N LYS A 139 -4.14 -25.83 2.35
CA LYS A 139 -2.86 -25.76 3.06
C LYS A 139 -2.97 -24.83 4.26
N TYR A 140 -2.37 -25.27 5.36
CA TYR A 140 -2.30 -24.54 6.63
C TYR A 140 -0.82 -24.40 7.00
N ASP A 141 -0.16 -23.52 6.25
CA ASP A 141 1.24 -23.20 6.45
C ASP A 141 1.33 -21.94 7.31
N PHE A 142 2.19 -21.95 8.32
CA PHE A 142 2.54 -20.79 9.12
C PHE A 142 4.04 -20.56 9.12
N PHE A 143 4.43 -19.31 9.34
CA PHE A 143 5.83 -18.88 9.38
C PHE A 143 6.10 -18.29 10.74
N PHE A 144 7.27 -18.58 11.30
CA PHE A 144 7.65 -18.07 12.61
C PHE A 144 9.15 -17.77 12.68
N THR A 145 9.53 -16.95 13.66
CA THR A 145 10.93 -16.65 13.95
C THR A 145 11.13 -16.47 15.45
N TYR A 146 12.28 -16.91 15.96
CA TYR A 146 12.68 -16.70 17.35
C TYR A 146 13.36 -15.33 17.53
N GLY A 147 12.64 -14.26 17.15
CA GLY A 147 13.11 -12.88 17.30
C GLY A 147 14.19 -12.42 16.31
N SER A 148 14.50 -13.19 15.26
CA SER A 148 15.39 -12.69 14.22
C SER A 148 14.72 -11.54 13.49
N SER A 149 15.43 -10.41 13.37
CA SER A 149 14.92 -9.21 12.72
C SER A 149 16.00 -8.42 12.01
N LYS A 150 15.60 -7.66 10.99
CA LYS A 150 16.47 -6.76 10.22
C LYS A 150 15.76 -5.43 10.05
N ARG A 151 16.50 -4.33 10.14
CA ARG A 151 16.00 -2.99 9.79
C ARG A 151 16.32 -2.70 8.33
N VAL A 152 15.29 -2.38 7.57
CA VAL A 152 15.39 -2.12 6.13
C VAL A 152 14.69 -0.81 5.75
N PRO A 153 15.18 -0.08 4.74
CA PRO A 153 14.55 1.15 4.27
C PRO A 153 13.22 0.88 3.59
N VAL A 154 12.33 1.87 3.66
CA VAL A 154 11.05 1.88 2.94
C VAL A 154 11.23 2.58 1.59
N VAL A 155 10.77 1.94 0.52
CA VAL A 155 10.87 2.42 -0.86
C VAL A 155 9.48 2.77 -1.38
N PHE A 156 9.41 3.89 -2.09
CA PHE A 156 8.20 4.35 -2.74
C PHE A 156 7.87 3.49 -3.96
N ARG A 157 6.60 3.08 -4.07
CA ARG A 157 6.06 2.39 -5.25
C ARG A 157 4.78 3.06 -5.70
N GLY A 158 4.74 3.50 -6.96
CA GLY A 158 3.57 4.14 -7.56
C GLY A 158 3.95 5.32 -8.46
N LYS A 159 2.99 6.21 -8.72
CA LYS A 159 3.18 7.37 -9.59
C LYS A 159 2.57 8.63 -8.99
N ILE A 160 3.38 9.67 -8.86
CA ILE A 160 2.96 11.01 -8.43
C ILE A 160 3.09 11.95 -9.62
N THR A 161 2.01 12.64 -9.97
CA THR A 161 2.02 13.70 -10.99
C THR A 161 1.61 15.03 -10.36
N THR A 162 2.45 16.05 -10.54
CA THR A 162 2.20 17.42 -10.08
C THR A 162 1.33 18.20 -11.09
N SER A 163 0.86 19.38 -10.69
CA SER A 163 0.25 20.33 -11.62
C SER A 163 1.32 21.04 -12.48
N LYS A 164 0.90 21.71 -13.57
CA LYS A 164 1.83 22.28 -14.59
C LYS A 164 2.90 23.23 -14.04
N SER A 165 2.60 23.96 -12.96
CA SER A 165 3.51 24.95 -12.36
C SER A 165 4.37 24.39 -11.24
N TYR A 166 4.33 23.08 -11.00
CA TYR A 166 5.01 22.43 -9.88
C TYR A 166 5.82 21.23 -10.35
N TYR A 167 6.91 20.94 -9.66
CA TYR A 167 7.66 19.70 -9.81
C TYR A 167 7.74 18.97 -8.46
N LEU A 168 7.96 17.66 -8.51
CA LEU A 168 8.16 16.86 -7.30
C LEU A 168 9.58 17.10 -6.80
N ALA A 169 9.74 17.79 -5.67
CA ALA A 169 11.05 18.08 -5.10
C ALA A 169 11.64 16.84 -4.43
N HIS A 170 10.93 16.27 -3.44
CA HIS A 170 11.32 15.02 -2.79
C HIS A 170 10.14 14.34 -2.07
N THR A 171 10.36 13.08 -1.70
CA THR A 171 9.44 12.30 -0.84
C THR A 171 10.19 11.77 0.36
N GLU A 172 9.55 11.81 1.52
CA GLU A 172 10.11 11.34 2.78
C GLU A 172 9.17 10.35 3.47
N PHE A 173 9.74 9.34 4.11
CA PHE A 173 9.00 8.37 4.93
C PHE A 173 9.36 8.56 6.40
N LEU A 174 8.33 8.61 7.26
CA LEU A 174 8.47 8.60 8.71
C LEU A 174 7.73 7.39 9.32
N PRO A 175 8.43 6.42 9.92
CA PRO A 175 9.90 6.25 9.92
C PRO A 175 10.44 5.88 8.52
N SER A 176 11.71 6.21 8.25
CA SER A 176 12.40 5.88 6.99
C SER A 176 12.84 4.42 6.90
N THR A 177 12.96 3.76 8.05
CA THR A 177 13.31 2.34 8.18
C THR A 177 12.26 1.63 9.01
N VAL A 178 12.00 0.37 8.69
CA VAL A 178 11.09 -0.49 9.46
C VAL A 178 11.79 -1.77 9.90
N THR A 179 11.27 -2.39 10.95
CA THR A 179 11.80 -3.64 11.48
C THR A 179 11.03 -4.80 10.87
N VAL A 180 11.74 -5.72 10.22
CA VAL A 180 11.16 -6.91 9.60
C VAL A 180 11.58 -8.13 10.40
N TYR A 181 10.60 -8.92 10.81
CA TYR A 181 10.77 -10.21 11.47
C TYR A 181 10.50 -11.32 10.45
N ALA A 182 11.48 -12.18 10.21
CA ALA A 182 11.38 -13.32 9.31
C ALA A 182 12.46 -14.36 9.67
N ASN A 183 12.54 -15.46 8.90
CA ASN A 183 13.64 -16.41 9.02
C ASN A 183 14.95 -15.79 8.45
N LYS A 184 16.11 -16.32 8.86
CA LYS A 184 17.42 -15.75 8.48
C LYS A 184 17.60 -15.66 6.96
N LYS A 185 17.25 -16.72 6.24
CA LYS A 185 17.36 -16.78 4.78
C LYS A 185 16.60 -15.65 4.09
N GLN A 186 15.35 -15.40 4.49
CA GLN A 186 14.55 -14.30 3.94
C GLN A 186 15.06 -12.93 4.37
N LEU A 187 15.59 -12.78 5.59
CA LEU A 187 16.17 -11.51 6.05
C LEU A 187 17.45 -11.17 5.27
N ASP A 188 18.27 -12.15 4.94
CA ASP A 188 19.52 -11.94 4.21
C ASP A 188 19.24 -11.47 2.77
N GLU A 189 18.24 -12.07 2.11
CA GLU A 189 17.78 -11.69 0.76
C GLU A 189 17.04 -10.32 0.71
N LEU A 190 16.52 -9.84 1.86
CA LEU A 190 15.72 -8.62 1.90
C LEU A 190 16.59 -7.35 2.00
N GLU A 191 16.59 -6.55 0.95
CA GLU A 191 17.28 -5.24 0.93
C GLU A 191 16.38 -4.08 1.35
N SER A 192 15.13 -4.06 0.90
CA SER A 192 14.17 -2.98 1.16
C SER A 192 12.73 -3.48 1.16
N VAL A 193 11.82 -2.69 1.72
CA VAL A 193 10.38 -2.97 1.67
C VAL A 193 9.65 -1.87 0.90
N GLU A 194 8.70 -2.27 0.08
CA GLU A 194 7.90 -1.35 -0.71
C GLU A 194 6.58 -1.03 -0.02
N ILE A 195 6.08 0.18 -0.22
CA ILE A 195 4.69 0.51 0.10
C ILE A 195 3.72 -0.14 -0.88
N GLU A 196 2.44 -0.24 -0.50
CA GLU A 196 1.40 -0.53 -1.48
C GLU A 196 1.35 0.58 -2.55
N PRO A 197 1.03 0.25 -3.83
CA PRO A 197 1.05 1.22 -4.92
C PRO A 197 0.26 2.50 -4.60
N PHE A 198 0.97 3.62 -4.46
CA PHE A 198 0.37 4.92 -4.17
C PHE A 198 0.39 5.81 -5.40
N ASN A 199 -0.79 6.18 -5.88
CA ASN A 199 -0.93 7.03 -7.07
C ASN A 199 -1.61 8.35 -6.70
N LEU A 200 -0.99 9.46 -7.10
CA LEU A 200 -1.50 10.79 -6.82
C LEU A 200 -1.39 11.67 -8.07
N ARG A 201 -2.43 12.49 -8.29
CA ARG A 201 -2.49 13.43 -9.41
C ARG A 201 -2.74 14.86 -8.93
N ASN A 202 -2.32 15.81 -9.75
CA ASN A 202 -2.51 17.24 -9.52
C ASN A 202 -1.98 17.73 -8.16
N LEU A 203 -0.79 17.29 -7.77
CA LEU A 203 -0.15 17.77 -6.54
C LEU A 203 0.22 19.26 -6.67
N GLN A 204 -0.20 20.05 -5.69
CA GLN A 204 0.02 21.51 -5.61
C GLN A 204 0.61 21.93 -4.26
N ASP A 205 0.30 21.21 -3.18
CA ASP A 205 0.82 21.50 -1.85
C ASP A 205 1.37 20.24 -1.20
N THR A 206 2.16 20.39 -0.15
CA THR A 206 2.73 19.30 0.63
C THR A 206 1.60 18.45 1.21
N ILE A 207 1.71 17.13 1.03
CA ILE A 207 0.75 16.20 1.62
C ILE A 207 1.44 15.26 2.59
N HIS A 208 0.71 14.90 3.64
CA HIS A 208 1.07 13.83 4.56
C HIS A 208 0.00 12.74 4.50
N ARG A 209 0.41 11.51 4.20
CA ARG A 209 -0.49 10.36 4.13
C ARG A 209 0.12 9.16 4.84
N ASN A 210 -0.69 8.48 5.65
CA ASN A 210 -0.32 7.17 6.15
C ASN A 210 -0.53 6.17 5.01
N VAL A 211 0.53 5.50 4.61
CA VAL A 211 0.52 4.49 3.55
C VAL A 211 0.87 3.12 4.15
N PRO A 212 0.12 2.07 3.79
CA PRO A 212 0.44 0.71 4.21
C PRO A 212 1.67 0.19 3.47
N ILE A 213 2.47 -0.62 4.17
CA ILE A 213 3.57 -1.37 3.58
C ILE A 213 3.01 -2.62 2.93
N LYS A 214 3.52 -2.95 1.74
CA LYS A 214 3.13 -4.15 1.02
C LYS A 214 3.44 -5.39 1.86
N LYS A 215 2.42 -6.21 2.09
CA LYS A 215 2.58 -7.47 2.83
C LYS A 215 3.41 -8.46 2.02
N ILE A 216 4.39 -9.09 2.67
CA ILE A 216 5.24 -10.14 2.10
C ILE A 216 5.02 -11.42 2.90
N ARG A 217 4.80 -12.54 2.21
CA ARG A 217 4.53 -13.83 2.84
C ARG A 217 5.71 -14.26 3.71
N GLY A 218 5.41 -14.68 4.94
CA GLY A 218 6.40 -15.13 5.91
C GLY A 218 7.16 -14.00 6.63
N MET A 219 6.84 -12.73 6.37
CA MET A 219 7.48 -11.58 6.99
C MET A 219 6.47 -10.74 7.78
N LYS A 220 6.83 -10.40 9.02
CA LYS A 220 6.09 -9.42 9.82
C LYS A 220 6.84 -8.11 9.87
N ILE A 221 6.24 -7.08 9.30
CA ILE A 221 6.81 -5.74 9.20
C ILE A 221 6.19 -4.84 10.27
N VAL A 222 7.04 -4.15 11.03
CA VAL A 222 6.62 -3.26 12.12
C VAL A 222 7.36 -1.91 11.99
N PRO A 223 6.64 -0.78 11.89
CA PRO A 223 5.18 -0.65 11.77
C PRO A 223 4.63 -1.14 10.42
N GLN A 224 3.34 -1.48 10.36
CA GLN A 224 2.66 -1.88 9.11
C GLN A 224 2.28 -0.70 8.21
N MET A 225 2.24 0.51 8.78
CA MET A 225 1.98 1.76 8.06
C MET A 225 3.09 2.76 8.38
N VAL A 226 3.45 3.55 7.38
CA VAL A 226 4.39 4.66 7.52
C VAL A 226 3.77 5.94 7.02
N ARG A 227 4.21 7.08 7.53
CA ARG A 227 3.78 8.38 7.05
C ARG A 227 4.64 8.79 5.87
N LEU A 228 4.04 8.88 4.69
CA LEU A 228 4.61 9.46 3.49
C LEU A 228 4.36 10.98 3.48
N ALA A 229 5.42 11.76 3.40
CA ALA A 229 5.39 13.19 3.11
C ALA A 229 5.85 13.40 1.66
N VAL A 230 5.06 14.15 0.88
CA VAL A 230 5.36 14.45 -0.52
C VAL A 230 5.45 15.97 -0.66
N TYR A 231 6.61 16.46 -1.07
CA TYR A 231 6.91 17.89 -1.15
C TYR A 231 6.97 18.32 -2.62
N PRO A 232 5.94 19.02 -3.13
CA PRO A 232 6.05 19.74 -4.38
C PRO A 232 6.83 21.05 -4.18
N ASP A 233 7.47 21.54 -5.23
CA ASP A 233 8.02 22.90 -5.27
C ASP A 233 7.57 23.59 -6.56
N VAL A 234 7.45 24.92 -6.50
CA VAL A 234 6.95 25.76 -7.60
C VAL A 234 8.07 25.98 -8.60
N LEU A 235 7.76 25.81 -9.88
CA LEU A 235 8.64 26.23 -10.96
C LEU A 235 8.44 27.73 -11.22
N THR A 236 9.49 28.52 -11.05
CA THR A 236 9.50 29.95 -11.36
C THR A 236 10.49 30.25 -12.48
N GLU A 237 10.20 31.31 -13.24
CA GLU A 237 11.15 31.87 -14.19
C GLU A 237 11.93 32.98 -13.50
N GLU A 238 13.25 32.83 -13.49
CA GLU A 238 14.17 33.78 -12.87
C GLU A 238 15.24 34.19 -13.88
N SER A 239 15.90 35.31 -13.60
CA SER A 239 17.03 35.80 -14.40
C SER A 239 18.28 36.04 -13.56
N VAL A 240 19.44 35.87 -14.18
CA VAL A 240 20.73 36.22 -13.58
C VAL A 240 21.62 36.92 -14.58
N ASP A 241 22.30 37.98 -14.15
CA ASP A 241 23.25 38.71 -14.98
C ASP A 241 24.59 37.99 -15.03
N VAL A 242 24.98 37.55 -16.22
CA VAL A 242 26.21 36.78 -16.47
C VAL A 242 27.15 37.62 -17.33
N PRO A 243 28.45 37.75 -16.96
CA PRO A 243 29.42 38.45 -17.78
C PRO A 243 29.64 37.74 -19.12
N VAL A 244 29.74 38.51 -20.19
CA VAL A 244 30.06 37.99 -21.51
C VAL A 244 31.58 37.78 -21.60
N THR A 245 31.99 36.61 -22.06
CA THR A 245 33.42 36.26 -22.22
C THR A 245 33.73 35.98 -23.68
N ALA A 246 34.92 36.35 -24.15
CA ALA A 246 35.36 36.01 -25.49
C ALA A 246 36.09 34.67 -25.49
N ILE A 247 35.91 33.87 -26.55
CA ILE A 247 36.69 32.66 -26.82
C ILE A 247 37.36 32.79 -28.19
N ASN A 248 38.46 32.07 -28.38
CA ASN A 248 39.25 32.05 -29.62
C ASN A 248 39.80 33.43 -30.05
N MET A 249 40.01 34.34 -29.09
CA MET A 249 40.62 35.65 -29.36
C MET A 249 42.14 35.51 -29.57
N PRO A 250 42.74 36.26 -30.51
CA PRO A 250 44.19 36.35 -30.65
C PRO A 250 44.81 37.15 -29.48
N ASP A 251 46.06 36.83 -29.14
CA ASP A 251 46.75 37.34 -27.93
C ASP A 251 46.92 38.87 -27.87
N ASN A 252 46.77 39.57 -28.99
CA ASN A 252 46.94 41.03 -29.11
C ASN A 252 45.62 41.82 -29.17
N MET A 253 44.47 41.17 -28.96
CA MET A 253 43.16 41.82 -29.06
C MET A 253 42.28 41.54 -27.84
N VAL A 254 41.51 42.54 -27.45
CA VAL A 254 40.50 42.45 -26.39
C VAL A 254 39.13 42.80 -26.95
N LEU A 255 38.16 41.91 -26.73
CA LEU A 255 36.77 42.13 -27.09
C LEU A 255 36.01 42.71 -25.88
N ARG A 256 35.38 43.86 -26.06
CA ARG A 256 34.45 44.45 -25.09
C ARG A 256 33.05 44.45 -25.66
N THR A 257 32.09 43.93 -24.92
CA THR A 257 30.68 43.91 -25.33
C THR A 257 29.87 44.94 -24.54
N PHE A 258 28.83 45.48 -25.18
CA PHE A 258 27.90 46.43 -24.60
C PHE A 258 26.48 45.87 -24.74
N PRO A 259 25.85 45.44 -23.62
CA PRO A 259 26.35 45.45 -22.24
C PRO A 259 27.44 44.40 -21.94
N SER A 260 28.23 44.63 -20.88
CA SER A 260 29.27 43.68 -20.43
C SER A 260 28.70 42.46 -19.68
N LYS A 261 27.43 42.54 -19.28
CA LYS A 261 26.66 41.47 -18.67
C LYS A 261 25.33 41.34 -19.40
N VAL A 262 24.88 40.12 -19.55
CA VAL A 262 23.56 39.82 -20.13
C VAL A 262 22.74 38.97 -19.19
N ALA A 263 21.43 39.22 -19.17
CA ALA A 263 20.48 38.45 -18.41
C ALA A 263 20.26 37.09 -19.09
N VAL A 264 20.49 36.01 -18.35
CA VAL A 264 20.08 34.66 -18.72
C VAL A 264 18.78 34.35 -17.99
N LYS A 265 17.70 34.09 -18.72
CA LYS A 265 16.40 33.67 -18.19
C LYS A 265 16.31 32.15 -18.15
N PHE A 266 15.84 31.58 -17.06
CA PHE A 266 15.74 30.13 -16.89
C PHE A 266 14.61 29.75 -15.93
N THR A 267 14.09 28.53 -16.07
CA THR A 267 13.11 27.95 -15.15
C THR A 267 13.81 27.12 -14.08
N ILE A 268 13.53 27.42 -12.81
CA ILE A 268 14.10 26.71 -11.65
C ILE A 268 13.02 26.50 -10.57
N GLY A 269 13.23 25.55 -9.67
CA GLY A 269 12.46 25.47 -8.43
C GLY A 269 12.72 26.68 -7.53
N ALA A 270 11.66 27.28 -6.99
CA ALA A 270 11.75 28.46 -6.13
C ALA A 270 12.71 28.26 -4.95
N SER A 271 12.76 27.04 -4.38
CA SER A 271 13.69 26.70 -3.29
C SER A 271 15.16 26.66 -3.73
N LEU A 272 15.42 26.26 -4.98
CA LEU A 272 16.77 26.05 -5.52
C LEU A 272 17.41 27.32 -6.07
N PHE A 273 16.64 28.38 -6.35
CA PHE A 273 17.17 29.64 -6.87
C PHE A 273 18.31 30.21 -6.01
N ARG A 274 18.20 30.10 -4.67
CA ARG A 274 19.23 30.57 -3.72
C ARG A 274 20.58 29.87 -3.87
N THR A 275 20.62 28.70 -4.51
CA THR A 275 21.85 27.91 -4.70
C THR A 275 22.58 28.27 -5.99
N ILE A 276 21.94 29.02 -6.89
CA ILE A 276 22.47 29.37 -8.19
C ILE A 276 23.46 30.53 -8.07
N LYS A 277 24.60 30.40 -8.75
CA LYS A 277 25.62 31.45 -8.85
C LYS A 277 25.84 31.86 -10.31
N PRO A 278 26.06 33.15 -10.61
CA PRO A 278 26.33 33.61 -11.97
C PRO A 278 27.52 32.88 -12.63
N SER A 279 28.52 32.48 -11.84
CA SER A 279 29.72 31.75 -12.31
C SER A 279 29.44 30.34 -12.86
N GLN A 280 28.24 29.79 -12.64
CA GLN A 280 27.83 28.49 -13.17
C GLN A 280 27.29 28.61 -14.60
N PHE A 281 27.06 29.82 -15.09
CA PHE A 281 26.66 30.09 -16.45
C PHE A 281 27.86 30.58 -17.24
N LYS A 282 27.98 30.14 -18.49
CA LYS A 282 29.03 30.60 -19.40
C LYS A 282 28.40 31.15 -20.68
N VAL A 283 28.39 32.48 -20.78
CA VAL A 283 28.00 33.20 -21.99
C VAL A 283 29.26 33.60 -22.73
N VAL A 284 29.36 33.18 -23.99
CA VAL A 284 30.54 33.42 -24.82
C VAL A 284 30.21 34.11 -26.12
N VAL A 285 31.20 34.85 -26.63
CA VAL A 285 31.28 35.31 -28.02
C VAL A 285 32.46 34.59 -28.67
N ASP A 286 32.23 33.98 -29.82
CA ASP A 286 33.29 33.33 -30.60
C ASP A 286 33.90 34.33 -31.59
N TYR A 287 35.20 34.60 -31.45
CA TYR A 287 35.91 35.50 -32.35
C TYR A 287 35.94 34.97 -33.80
N ASN A 288 36.04 33.65 -33.98
CA ASN A 288 36.08 33.06 -35.32
C ASN A 288 34.77 33.32 -36.09
N ASP A 289 33.64 33.31 -35.39
CA ASP A 289 32.33 33.63 -35.99
C ASP A 289 32.27 35.10 -36.43
N LEU A 290 32.90 36.02 -35.67
CA LEU A 290 32.99 37.44 -36.01
C LEU A 290 33.96 37.71 -37.17
N ALA A 291 35.11 37.05 -37.20
CA ALA A 291 36.10 37.19 -38.26
C ALA A 291 35.55 36.72 -39.62
N ASN A 292 34.73 35.67 -39.62
CA ASN A 292 34.11 35.12 -40.83
C ASN A 292 32.86 35.90 -41.27
N ASN A 293 32.15 36.56 -40.35
CA ASN A 293 30.93 37.32 -40.63
C ASN A 293 31.00 38.70 -39.94
N PRO A 294 31.72 39.67 -40.52
CA PRO A 294 31.83 41.01 -39.96
C PRO A 294 30.45 41.69 -39.95
N SER A 295 29.99 42.03 -38.76
CA SER A 295 28.70 42.69 -38.48
C SER A 295 28.91 43.68 -37.34
N ASP A 296 28.06 44.71 -37.26
CA ASP A 296 28.06 45.68 -36.15
C ASP A 296 27.66 45.05 -34.81
N LYS A 297 27.05 43.85 -34.84
CA LYS A 297 26.57 43.12 -33.66
C LYS A 297 27.14 41.72 -33.59
N CYS A 298 27.54 41.30 -32.39
CA CYS A 298 28.01 39.94 -32.12
C CYS A 298 26.87 39.07 -31.58
N LYS A 299 26.84 37.79 -31.99
CA LYS A 299 25.87 36.80 -31.49
C LYS A 299 26.42 36.12 -30.23
N LEU A 300 25.63 36.13 -29.16
CA LEU A 300 25.97 35.49 -27.91
C LEU A 300 25.62 33.99 -27.94
N GLN A 301 26.45 33.18 -27.29
CA GLN A 301 26.23 31.74 -27.15
C GLN A 301 26.23 31.34 -25.68
N LEU A 302 25.17 30.68 -25.23
CA LEU A 302 25.10 30.08 -23.90
C LEU A 302 25.71 28.68 -23.95
N ARG A 303 26.95 28.53 -23.48
CA ARG A 303 27.72 27.26 -23.58
C ARG A 303 27.58 26.36 -22.36
N SER A 304 27.32 26.91 -21.19
CA SER A 304 27.22 26.14 -19.95
C SER A 304 26.09 26.66 -19.07
N VAL A 305 25.32 25.73 -18.52
CA VAL A 305 24.21 25.97 -17.59
C VAL A 305 24.25 24.92 -16.48
N PRO A 306 23.86 25.26 -15.24
CA PRO A 306 23.79 24.30 -14.15
C PRO A 306 22.71 23.23 -14.39
N ARG A 307 22.90 22.02 -13.87
CA ARG A 307 21.93 20.90 -14.03
C ARG A 307 20.58 21.15 -13.37
N SER A 308 20.54 22.07 -12.40
CA SER A 308 19.33 22.40 -11.62
C SER A 308 18.38 23.35 -12.35
N VAL A 309 18.77 23.91 -13.51
CA VAL A 309 17.93 24.82 -14.30
C VAL A 309 17.44 24.14 -15.58
N SER A 310 16.29 24.59 -16.07
CA SER A 310 15.70 24.14 -17.32
C SER A 310 15.30 25.33 -18.19
N LYS A 311 15.18 25.13 -19.52
CA LYS A 311 14.77 26.16 -20.49
C LYS A 311 15.59 27.46 -20.42
N ALA A 312 16.88 27.34 -20.13
CA ALA A 312 17.77 28.49 -20.06
C ALA A 312 17.96 29.12 -21.45
N HIS A 313 17.77 30.42 -21.55
CA HIS A 313 17.93 31.21 -22.77
C HIS A 313 18.45 32.61 -22.44
N LEU A 314 19.04 33.26 -23.44
CA LEU A 314 19.53 34.63 -23.31
C LEU A 314 18.39 35.60 -23.58
N ASP A 315 18.28 36.66 -22.76
CA ASP A 315 17.30 37.72 -23.01
C ASP A 315 17.70 38.56 -24.24
N LEU A 316 19.01 38.72 -24.44
CA LEU A 316 19.60 39.35 -25.61
C LEU A 316 20.49 38.33 -26.35
N GLU A 317 20.11 38.01 -27.58
CA GLU A 317 20.91 37.11 -28.43
C GLU A 317 22.04 37.82 -29.16
N THR A 318 21.96 39.15 -29.30
CA THR A 318 22.95 39.98 -29.99
C THR A 318 23.28 41.22 -29.17
N VAL A 319 24.56 41.60 -29.16
CA VAL A 319 25.06 42.78 -28.46
C VAL A 319 26.11 43.51 -29.29
N ASP A 320 26.25 44.81 -29.07
CA ASP A 320 27.28 45.62 -29.72
C ASP A 320 28.65 45.27 -29.13
N TYR A 321 29.71 45.35 -29.93
CA TYR A 321 31.06 45.02 -29.49
C TYR A 321 32.11 45.99 -30.03
N LEU A 322 33.20 46.12 -29.29
CA LEU A 322 34.40 46.85 -29.67
C LEU A 322 35.60 45.91 -29.56
N LEU A 323 36.44 45.92 -30.59
CA LEU A 323 37.74 45.26 -30.60
C LEU A 323 38.81 46.31 -30.32
N GLU A 324 39.50 46.17 -29.20
CA GLU A 324 40.65 47.01 -28.84
C GLU A 324 41.93 46.21 -29.09
N GLN A 325 42.89 46.80 -29.79
CA GLN A 325 44.23 46.22 -29.94
C GLN A 325 45.08 46.68 -28.75
N GLN A 326 45.68 45.71 -28.04
CA GLN A 326 46.52 45.99 -26.87
C GLN A 326 47.94 46.41 -27.25
#